data_AF-A0AAW5FBT4-F1
#
_entry.id   AF-A0AAW5FBT4-F1
#
_cell.length_a   1.000
_cell.length_b   1.000
_cell.length_c   1.000
_cell.angle_alpha   90.00
_cell.angle_beta   90.00
_cell.angle_gamma   90.00
#
_symmetry.space_group_name_H-M   'P 1'
#
loop_
_entity.id
_entity.type
_entity.pdbx_description
1 polymer ?
#
loop_
_entity_poly.entity_id
_entity_poly.type
_entity_poly.pdbx_seq_one_letter_code
_entity_poly.pdbx_strand_id
1 'polypeptide(L)'
;MVRNIIFLILTIFLGTHFATAGQIEYPQVIHTQYEAVDQKAGGHFVLWSEREKIFYGLDQKHFPGARFVDITQVTPSVGSITLTYVEVRTVSSTTSDYLYLAGNVRFRVSGMALKSSNFPAGGGMTPNAQ
;
A
#
# COMPACT_ATOMS: atom_id res chain seq x y z
N MET A 1 -40.05 -30.04 -7.56
CA MET A 1 -39.50 -28.73 -7.14
C MET A 1 -38.52 -28.79 -5.95
N VAL A 2 -38.47 -29.88 -5.17
CA VAL A 2 -37.59 -30.00 -3.98
C VAL A 2 -36.10 -30.28 -4.34
N ARG A 3 -35.84 -30.91 -5.50
CA ARG A 3 -34.49 -31.35 -5.92
C ARG A 3 -33.53 -30.19 -6.24
N ASN A 4 -34.05 -29.03 -6.67
CA ASN A 4 -33.22 -27.87 -7.02
C ASN A 4 -32.79 -27.06 -5.79
N ILE A 5 -33.50 -27.17 -4.66
CA ILE A 5 -33.16 -26.43 -3.43
C ILE A 5 -31.96 -27.10 -2.74
N ILE A 6 -31.87 -28.43 -2.78
CA ILE A 6 -30.77 -29.21 -2.19
C ILE A 6 -29.42 -28.89 -2.86
N PHE A 7 -29.41 -28.77 -4.20
CA PHE A 7 -28.19 -28.40 -4.94
C PHE A 7 -27.72 -26.97 -4.65
N LEU A 8 -28.64 -26.05 -4.39
CA LEU A 8 -28.32 -24.66 -4.08
C LEU A 8 -27.73 -24.50 -2.66
N ILE A 9 -28.21 -25.30 -1.70
CA ILE A 9 -27.70 -25.27 -0.32
C ILE A 9 -26.28 -25.88 -0.26
N LEU A 10 -26.02 -26.93 -1.04
CA LEU A 10 -24.71 -27.60 -1.04
C LEU A 10 -23.60 -26.68 -1.59
N THR A 11 -23.87 -25.86 -2.61
CA THR A 11 -22.90 -24.89 -3.15
C THR A 11 -22.60 -23.73 -2.21
N ILE A 12 -23.54 -23.34 -1.35
CA ILE A 12 -23.32 -22.27 -0.37
C ILE A 12 -22.37 -22.73 0.76
N PHE A 13 -22.42 -24.01 1.16
CA PHE A 13 -21.56 -24.54 2.22
C PHE A 13 -20.11 -24.84 1.77
N LEU A 14 -19.88 -25.08 0.47
CA LEU A 14 -18.55 -25.38 -0.07
C LEU A 14 -17.71 -24.12 -0.41
N GLY A 15 -18.32 -22.93 -0.38
CA GLY A 15 -17.66 -21.68 -0.77
C GLY A 15 -17.16 -20.81 0.39
N THR A 16 -17.45 -21.15 1.64
CA THR A 16 -17.01 -20.37 2.80
C THR A 16 -15.56 -20.71 3.15
N HIS A 17 -14.61 -20.09 2.44
CA HIS A 17 -13.26 -19.92 2.95
C HIS A 17 -13.34 -18.97 4.15
N PHE A 18 -13.50 -19.54 5.35
CA PHE A 18 -13.25 -18.79 6.57
C PHE A 18 -11.77 -18.40 6.57
N ALA A 19 -11.49 -17.12 6.34
CA ALA A 19 -10.17 -16.57 6.62
C ALA A 19 -9.97 -16.66 8.14
N THR A 20 -9.34 -17.73 8.59
CA THR A 20 -8.91 -17.86 9.99
C THR A 20 -7.89 -16.77 10.25
N ALA A 21 -8.20 -15.87 11.19
CA ALA A 21 -7.24 -14.89 11.70
C ALA A 21 -6.08 -15.68 12.34
N GLY A 22 -5.00 -15.85 11.58
CA GLY A 22 -3.81 -16.54 12.05
C GLY A 22 -3.15 -15.79 13.21
N GLN A 23 -2.33 -16.49 13.99
CA GLN A 23 -1.52 -15.87 15.02
C GLN A 23 -0.55 -14.88 14.35
N ILE A 24 -0.64 -13.59 14.72
CA ILE A 24 0.18 -12.53 14.14
C ILE A 24 1.53 -12.52 14.86
N GLU A 25 2.60 -12.85 14.14
CA GLU A 25 3.97 -12.80 14.65
C GLU A 25 4.51 -11.36 14.60
N TYR A 26 5.24 -10.92 15.61
CA TYR A 26 5.82 -9.57 15.65
C TYR A 26 7.35 -9.64 15.57
N PRO A 27 8.03 -8.65 14.96
CA PRO A 27 7.47 -7.44 14.36
C PRO A 27 6.77 -7.72 13.02
N GLN A 28 5.66 -7.02 12.78
CA GLN A 28 5.02 -7.02 11.47
C GLN A 28 5.72 -5.98 10.59
N VAL A 29 6.24 -6.42 9.44
CA VAL A 29 6.90 -5.54 8.47
C VAL A 29 6.17 -5.62 7.14
N ILE A 30 5.60 -4.51 6.71
CA ILE A 30 4.96 -4.36 5.40
C ILE A 30 5.82 -3.45 4.55
N HIS A 31 6.23 -3.95 3.39
CA HIS A 31 6.97 -3.24 2.38
C HIS A 31 6.11 -3.09 1.14
N THR A 32 6.07 -1.88 0.57
CA THR A 32 5.30 -1.58 -0.62
C THR A 32 6.05 -0.58 -1.50
N GLN A 33 6.26 -0.95 -2.75
CA GLN A 33 7.00 -0.15 -3.71
C GLN A 33 6.12 0.24 -4.90
N TYR A 34 6.12 1.52 -5.21
CA TYR A 34 5.43 2.09 -6.36
C TYR A 34 6.41 2.75 -7.31
N GLU A 35 6.15 2.62 -8.60
CA GLU A 35 6.87 3.35 -9.65
C GLU A 35 5.89 4.10 -10.54
N ALA A 36 6.26 5.29 -10.98
CA ALA A 36 5.43 6.05 -11.92
C ALA A 36 5.20 5.27 -13.22
N VAL A 37 3.96 5.29 -13.71
CA VAL A 37 3.62 4.69 -15.01
C VAL A 37 4.34 5.46 -16.13
N ASP A 38 4.39 6.79 -16.02
CA ASP A 38 5.23 7.66 -16.85
C ASP A 38 6.44 8.15 -16.02
N GLN A 39 7.62 7.64 -16.34
CA GLN A 39 8.87 7.99 -15.67
C GLN A 39 9.34 9.43 -15.94
N LYS A 40 8.83 10.10 -16.98
CA LYS A 40 9.18 11.49 -17.30
C LYS A 40 8.27 12.47 -16.56
N ALA A 41 6.98 12.19 -16.50
CA ALA A 41 6.00 13.02 -15.80
C ALA A 41 5.98 12.76 -14.29
N GLY A 42 6.25 11.52 -13.88
CA GLY A 42 6.10 11.06 -12.50
C GLY A 42 4.65 10.78 -12.14
N GLY A 43 4.45 10.20 -10.95
CA GLY A 43 3.13 10.02 -10.34
C GLY A 43 2.87 11.03 -9.24
N HIS A 44 1.66 10.95 -8.68
CA HIS A 44 1.28 11.73 -7.50
C HIS A 44 1.39 10.86 -6.25
N PHE A 45 2.05 11.40 -5.25
CA PHE A 45 2.13 10.81 -3.92
C PHE A 45 1.79 11.87 -2.89
N VAL A 46 0.74 11.62 -2.10
CA VAL A 46 0.33 12.53 -1.03
C VAL A 46 0.35 11.76 0.27
N LEU A 47 1.05 12.32 1.25
CA LEU A 47 1.17 11.77 2.58
C LEU A 47 0.47 12.70 3.57
N TRP A 48 -0.34 12.11 4.46
CA TRP A 48 -0.96 12.76 5.59
C TRP A 48 -0.52 12.09 6.88
N SER A 49 0.11 12.86 7.75
CA SER A 49 0.29 12.58 9.16
C SER A 49 -0.64 13.50 9.96
N GLU A 50 -0.84 13.23 11.24
CA GLU A 50 -1.70 14.05 12.12
C GLU A 50 -1.32 15.54 12.12
N ARG A 51 -0.04 15.84 11.86
CA ARG A 51 0.51 17.21 11.89
C ARG A 51 0.93 17.75 10.53
N GLU A 52 1.10 16.89 9.54
CA GLU A 52 1.81 17.23 8.31
C GLU A 52 1.11 16.68 7.08
N LYS A 53 1.14 17.46 6.01
CA LYS A 53 0.68 17.04 4.70
C LYS A 53 1.76 17.34 3.68
N ILE A 54 2.30 16.29 3.06
CA ILE A 54 3.42 16.36 2.12
C ILE A 54 2.92 15.95 0.74
N PHE A 55 3.35 16.69 -0.28
CA PHE A 55 2.86 16.54 -1.65
C PHE A 55 3.99 16.32 -2.64
N TYR A 56 3.79 15.32 -3.50
CA TYR A 56 4.57 15.09 -4.71
C TYR A 56 3.62 15.02 -5.92
N GLY A 57 3.99 15.72 -6.99
CA GLY A 57 3.24 15.74 -8.25
C GLY A 57 1.96 16.57 -8.27
N LEU A 58 1.52 17.22 -7.19
CA LEU A 58 0.25 17.98 -7.17
C LEU A 58 0.20 19.10 -8.22
N ASP A 59 1.32 19.82 -8.36
CA ASP A 59 1.57 20.81 -9.41
C ASP A 59 3.03 20.66 -9.83
N GLN A 60 3.28 20.21 -11.06
CA GLN A 60 4.64 19.91 -11.54
C GLN A 60 5.60 21.10 -11.46
N LYS A 61 5.08 22.33 -11.40
CA LYS A 61 5.91 23.54 -11.28
C LYS A 61 6.49 23.73 -9.87
N HIS A 62 5.77 23.31 -8.83
CA HIS A 62 6.14 23.54 -7.42
C HIS A 62 6.43 22.24 -6.66
N PHE A 63 5.84 21.13 -7.08
CA PHE A 63 5.92 19.81 -6.47
C PHE A 63 6.22 18.77 -7.56
N PRO A 64 7.51 18.48 -7.81
CA PRO A 64 7.87 17.53 -8.86
C PRO A 64 7.23 16.16 -8.61
N GLY A 65 6.86 15.49 -9.70
CA GLY A 65 6.23 14.16 -9.65
C GLY A 65 7.14 13.12 -9.01
N ALA A 66 6.55 12.19 -8.26
CA ALA A 66 7.28 11.07 -7.69
C ALA A 66 7.54 10.03 -8.78
N ARG A 67 8.81 9.78 -9.08
CA ARG A 67 9.22 8.70 -9.99
C ARG A 67 9.12 7.34 -9.30
N PHE A 68 9.44 7.33 -8.02
CA PHE A 68 9.58 6.15 -7.19
C PHE A 68 9.14 6.47 -5.76
N VAL A 69 8.40 5.56 -5.14
CA VAL A 69 7.99 5.63 -3.74
C VAL A 69 8.17 4.25 -3.11
N ASP A 70 8.95 4.18 -2.05
CA ASP A 70 9.13 3.00 -1.22
C ASP A 70 8.54 3.28 0.17
N ILE A 71 7.67 2.40 0.64
CA ILE A 71 7.01 2.53 1.93
C ILE A 71 7.31 1.27 2.73
N THR A 72 7.97 1.45 3.87
CA THR A 72 8.19 0.40 4.85
C THR A 72 7.46 0.74 6.14
N GLN A 73 6.51 -0.09 6.53
CA GLN A 73 5.74 0.03 7.75
C GLN A 73 6.14 -1.09 8.72
N VAL A 74 6.53 -0.71 9.93
CA VAL A 74 6.96 -1.65 10.97
C VAL A 74 6.05 -1.48 12.19
N THR A 75 5.40 -2.55 12.61
CA THR A 75 4.69 -2.61 13.90
C THR A 75 5.49 -3.52 14.83
N PRO A 76 6.24 -2.96 15.80
CA PRO A 76 7.19 -3.73 16.61
C PRO A 76 6.56 -4.81 17.49
N SER A 77 5.42 -4.51 18.10
CA SER A 77 4.74 -5.40 19.06
C SER A 77 3.24 -5.10 19.17
N VAL A 78 2.52 -5.98 19.86
CA VAL A 78 1.09 -5.79 20.17
C VAL A 78 0.90 -4.47 20.93
N GLY A 79 0.00 -3.61 20.45
CA GLY A 79 -0.33 -2.33 21.07
C GLY A 79 0.66 -1.19 20.80
N SER A 80 1.77 -1.45 20.10
CA SER A 80 2.70 -0.41 19.65
C SER A 80 2.17 0.39 18.45
N ILE A 81 2.64 1.62 18.30
CA ILE A 81 2.40 2.42 17.09
C ILE A 81 3.20 1.86 15.92
N THR A 82 2.63 1.93 14.71
CA THR A 82 3.35 1.62 13.48
C THR A 82 4.32 2.75 13.14
N LEU A 83 5.57 2.38 12.87
CA LEU A 83 6.60 3.26 12.32
C LEU A 83 6.53 3.17 10.80
N THR A 84 6.48 4.30 10.12
CA THR A 84 6.41 4.37 8.65
C THR A 84 7.63 5.14 8.13
N TYR A 85 8.40 4.45 7.30
CA TYR A 85 9.55 4.96 6.59
C TYR A 85 9.16 5.10 5.12
N VAL A 86 9.34 6.29 4.56
CA VAL A 86 9.05 6.54 3.15
C VAL A 86 10.27 7.09 2.46
N GLU A 87 10.71 6.41 1.40
CA GLU A 87 11.65 6.96 0.43
C GLU A 87 10.88 7.45 -0.78
N VAL A 88 11.08 8.70 -1.17
CA VAL A 88 10.50 9.26 -2.41
C VAL A 88 11.61 9.79 -3.29
N ARG A 89 11.66 9.34 -4.54
CA ARG A 89 12.54 9.95 -5.55
C ARG A 89 11.70 10.64 -6.61
N THR A 90 11.96 11.91 -6.83
CA THR A 90 11.21 12.71 -7.81
C THR A 90 11.82 12.56 -9.22
N VAL A 91 11.06 12.97 -10.25
CA VAL A 91 11.54 12.95 -11.64
C VAL A 91 12.70 13.91 -11.88
N SER A 92 12.80 14.98 -11.10
CA SER A 92 13.83 16.02 -11.22
C SER A 92 15.08 15.76 -10.38
N SER A 93 15.10 14.71 -9.54
CA SER A 93 16.17 14.44 -8.59
C SER A 93 16.70 13.01 -8.68
N THR A 94 18.02 12.86 -8.52
CA THR A 94 18.68 11.57 -8.30
C THR A 94 18.77 11.21 -6.81
N THR A 95 18.64 12.20 -5.93
CA THR A 95 18.59 12.02 -4.48
C THR A 95 17.15 11.78 -4.03
N SER A 96 16.98 10.84 -3.10
CA SER A 96 15.69 10.55 -2.51
C SER A 96 15.45 11.38 -1.24
N ASP A 97 14.19 11.76 -1.04
CA ASP A 97 13.69 12.28 0.22
C ASP A 97 13.35 11.11 1.14
N TYR A 98 13.71 11.20 2.42
CA TYR A 98 13.39 10.20 3.42
C TYR A 98 12.51 10.80 4.51
N LEU A 99 11.34 10.20 4.72
CA LEU A 99 10.35 10.61 5.71
C LEU A 99 10.24 9.53 6.79
N TYR A 100 10.33 9.94 8.04
CA TYR A 100 10.25 9.09 9.22
C TYR A 100 9.05 9.50 10.05
N LEU A 101 8.02 8.65 10.07
CA LEU A 101 6.72 8.99 10.64
C LEU A 101 6.30 7.91 11.64
N ALA A 102 5.55 8.31 12.65
CA ALA A 102 5.04 7.41 13.66
C ALA A 102 3.55 7.66 13.88
N GLY A 103 2.78 6.58 14.08
CA GLY A 103 1.34 6.66 14.31
C GLY A 103 0.49 6.53 13.04
N ASN A 104 -0.64 7.23 13.01
CA ASN A 104 -1.63 7.08 11.93
C ASN A 104 -1.23 7.88 10.69
N VAL A 105 -0.63 7.18 9.72
CA VAL A 105 -0.28 7.76 8.42
C VAL A 105 -1.29 7.32 7.38
N ARG A 106 -1.73 8.25 6.53
CA ARG A 106 -2.53 7.95 5.34
C ARG A 106 -1.73 8.35 4.11
N PHE A 107 -1.82 7.55 3.07
CA PHE A 107 -1.20 7.83 1.77
C PHE A 107 -2.22 7.71 0.64
N ARG A 108 -2.01 8.50 -0.41
CA ARG A 108 -2.71 8.37 -1.68
C ARG A 108 -1.67 8.33 -2.79
N VAL A 109 -1.77 7.31 -3.61
CA VAL A 109 -0.89 7.08 -4.76
C VAL A 109 -1.76 7.11 -6.01
N SER A 110 -1.35 7.83 -7.05
CA SER A 110 -2.04 7.81 -8.35
C SER A 110 -1.07 8.06 -9.50
N GLY A 111 -1.33 7.47 -10.66
CA GLY A 111 -0.40 7.51 -11.79
C GLY A 111 0.85 6.66 -11.58
N MET A 112 0.81 5.72 -10.63
CA MET A 112 1.91 4.81 -10.31
C MET A 112 1.41 3.36 -10.32
N ALA A 113 2.29 2.45 -10.71
CA ALA A 113 2.08 1.01 -10.65
C ALA A 113 2.70 0.46 -9.37
N LEU A 114 1.99 -0.45 -8.70
CA LEU A 114 2.53 -1.25 -7.61
C LEU A 114 3.53 -2.26 -8.19
N LYS A 115 4.80 -2.18 -7.78
CA LYS A 115 5.89 -3.03 -8.29
C LYS A 115 6.19 -4.20 -7.38
N SER A 116 6.23 -3.97 -6.08
CA SER A 116 6.41 -5.01 -5.10
C SER A 116 5.62 -4.70 -3.84
N SER A 117 5.09 -5.75 -3.22
CA SER A 117 4.55 -5.66 -1.88
C SER A 117 4.54 -7.03 -1.23
N ASN A 118 4.75 -7.07 0.07
CA ASN A 118 4.55 -8.27 0.88
C ASN A 118 3.21 -8.23 1.65
N PHE A 119 2.28 -7.37 1.22
CA PHE A 119 0.95 -7.31 1.83
C PHE A 119 0.26 -8.68 1.75
N PRO A 120 -0.46 -9.11 2.79
CA PRO A 120 -1.18 -10.38 2.77
C PRO A 120 -2.11 -10.51 1.56
N ALA A 121 -2.20 -11.74 1.01
CA ALA A 121 -3.05 -12.05 -0.12
C ALA A 121 -4.52 -11.69 0.14
N GLY A 122 -5.22 -11.21 -0.88
CA GLY A 122 -6.61 -10.75 -0.78
C GLY A 122 -6.78 -9.28 -0.35
N GLY A 123 -5.70 -8.59 0.03
CA GLY A 123 -5.73 -7.16 0.40
C GLY A 123 -5.76 -6.18 -0.78
N GLY A 124 -5.79 -6.66 -2.03
CA GLY A 124 -5.74 -5.80 -3.23
C GLY A 124 -4.42 -5.05 -3.43
N MET A 125 -3.40 -5.38 -2.62
CA MET A 125 -2.07 -4.77 -2.59
C MET A 125 -0.99 -5.77 -3.05
N THR A 126 -1.33 -6.63 -4.01
CA THR A 126 -0.36 -7.51 -4.67
C THR A 126 -0.11 -6.95 -6.07
N PRO A 127 1.14 -6.93 -6.56
CA PRO A 127 1.42 -6.51 -7.94
C PRO A 127 0.55 -7.34 -8.89
N ASN A 128 -0.21 -6.68 -9.77
CA ASN A 128 -0.88 -7.40 -10.85
C ASN A 128 0.22 -7.98 -11.75
N ALA A 129 0.18 -9.29 -12.00
CA ALA A 129 1.01 -9.90 -13.04
C ALA A 129 0.66 -9.21 -14.36
N GLN A 130 1.54 -8.31 -14.81
CA GLN A 130 1.48 -7.70 -16.13
C GLN A 130 2.15 -8.63 -17.13
#